data_AF-A0A965AYV4-F1
#
_entry.id   AF-A0A965AYV4-F1
#
_cell.length_a   1.000
_cell.length_b   1.000
_cell.length_c   1.000
_cell.angle_alpha   90.00
_cell.angle_beta   90.00
_cell.angle_gamma   90.00
#
_symmetry.space_group_name_H-M   'P 1'
#
loop_
_entity.id
_entity.type
_entity.pdbx_description
1 polymer ?
#
loop_
_entity_poly.entity_id
_entity_poly.type
_entity_poly.pdbx_seq_one_letter_code
_entity_poly.pdbx_strand_id
1 'polypeptide(L)'
;HDQNPNFSAGFGFSSLSIADNVFMSGAVAPWFSYIVVKPYGHGHSLSNLSVIGNNFKTINGNIERVDRVDTTYSDLNPARYSNVRFEGNNFLNISTKTENPLVTDHLQSGATARWSVSTDGALPFGGFARNVTAVVAKNALTTSNGTTVCDMPFVGLQKGQQKDQIELNFPTATKGKVSVTISCDA
;
A
#
# COMPACT_ATOMS: atom_id res chain seq x y z
N HIS A 1 16.36 1.82 26.98
CA HIS A 1 15.24 2.60 27.52
C HIS A 1 15.58 4.08 27.34
N ASP A 2 14.93 4.75 26.38
CA ASP A 2 15.03 6.21 26.21
C ASP A 2 13.89 6.85 27.02
N GLN A 3 14.20 7.87 27.83
CA GLN A 3 13.18 8.60 28.60
C GLN A 3 12.30 9.47 27.72
N ASN A 4 12.72 9.81 26.50
CA ASN A 4 11.98 10.65 25.56
C ASN A 4 11.70 9.90 24.25
N PRO A 5 10.69 9.01 24.22
CA PRO A 5 10.46 8.12 23.09
C PRO A 5 9.91 8.81 21.83
N ASN A 6 9.52 10.09 21.95
CA ASN A 6 9.06 10.88 20.81
C ASN A 6 10.21 11.16 19.84
N PHE A 7 9.99 10.89 18.55
CA PHE A 7 10.99 11.14 17.53
C PHE A 7 11.20 12.65 17.34
N SER A 8 12.42 13.11 17.62
CA SER A 8 12.82 14.51 17.46
C SER A 8 13.93 14.70 16.40
N ALA A 9 14.84 13.72 16.27
CA ALA A 9 15.95 13.74 15.32
C ALA A 9 16.48 12.32 15.04
N GLY A 10 17.37 12.20 14.05
CA GLY A 10 18.01 10.94 13.68
C GLY A 10 17.21 10.14 12.65
N PHE A 11 17.36 8.82 12.67
CA PHE A 11 16.64 7.91 11.79
C PHE A 11 15.56 7.20 12.60
N GLY A 12 14.32 7.19 12.09
CA GLY A 12 13.24 6.38 12.67
C GLY A 12 13.51 4.89 12.46
N PHE A 13 12.45 4.09 12.32
CA PHE A 13 12.60 2.69 11.91
C PHE A 13 13.22 2.65 10.51
N SER A 14 14.46 2.20 10.40
CA SER A 14 15.21 2.35 9.15
C SER A 14 16.31 1.35 8.90
N SER A 15 16.74 1.31 7.63
CA SER A 15 17.93 0.57 7.15
C SER A 15 17.86 -0.92 7.42
N LEU A 16 16.71 -1.53 7.13
CA LEU A 16 16.46 -2.95 7.30
C LEU A 16 16.20 -3.61 5.94
N SER A 17 16.87 -4.73 5.69
CA SER A 17 16.61 -5.60 4.55
C SER A 17 16.20 -6.99 5.04
N ILE A 18 15.09 -7.50 4.52
CA ILE A 18 14.56 -8.84 4.74
C ILE A 18 14.40 -9.47 3.36
N ALA A 19 15.36 -10.30 2.96
CA ALA A 19 15.42 -10.85 1.62
C ALA A 19 15.53 -12.37 1.61
N ASP A 20 14.84 -13.01 0.66
CA ASP A 20 14.98 -14.42 0.30
C ASP A 20 14.74 -15.43 1.44
N ASN A 21 13.87 -15.08 2.39
CA ASN A 21 13.51 -15.96 3.51
C ASN A 21 12.27 -16.81 3.20
N VAL A 22 12.12 -17.89 3.96
CA VAL A 22 10.86 -18.66 4.06
C VAL A 22 10.28 -18.46 5.46
N PHE A 23 9.12 -17.81 5.52
CA PHE A 23 8.34 -17.60 6.74
C PHE A 23 7.18 -18.60 6.79
N MET A 24 7.12 -19.37 7.88
CA MET A 24 6.05 -20.35 8.08
C MET A 24 5.43 -20.21 9.47
N SER A 25 4.10 -20.21 9.53
CA SER A 25 3.32 -20.27 10.76
C SER A 25 2.21 -21.32 10.64
N GLY A 26 1.67 -21.77 11.77
CA GLY A 26 0.59 -22.75 11.81
C GLY A 26 -0.31 -22.60 13.01
N ALA A 27 -1.63 -22.74 12.81
CA ALA A 27 -2.64 -22.63 13.88
C ALA A 27 -2.52 -21.33 14.73
N VAL A 28 -2.14 -20.22 14.08
CA VAL A 28 -2.07 -18.90 14.70
C VAL A 28 -3.40 -18.15 14.53
N ALA A 29 -3.65 -17.16 15.39
CA ALA A 29 -4.80 -16.28 15.25
C ALA A 29 -4.72 -15.43 13.96
N PRO A 30 -5.86 -15.02 13.36
CA PRO A 30 -5.87 -14.26 12.11
C PRO A 30 -5.06 -12.96 12.12
N TRP A 31 -4.97 -12.30 13.27
CA TRP A 31 -4.22 -11.04 13.45
C TRP A 31 -2.71 -11.24 13.67
N PHE A 32 -2.19 -12.47 13.59
CA PHE A 32 -0.75 -12.71 13.59
C PHE A 32 -0.09 -12.07 12.35
N SER A 33 1.08 -11.47 12.54
CA SER A 33 1.90 -10.91 11.46
C SER A 33 3.36 -11.23 11.73
N TYR A 34 4.14 -11.49 10.68
CA TYR A 34 5.56 -11.82 10.78
C TYR A 34 6.40 -10.58 11.13
N ILE A 35 6.03 -9.42 10.56
CA ILE A 35 6.77 -8.18 10.71
C ILE A 35 5.90 -7.20 11.50
N VAL A 36 6.30 -6.91 12.74
CA VAL A 36 5.55 -6.01 13.62
C VAL A 36 6.43 -4.84 13.99
N VAL A 37 6.01 -3.62 13.64
CA VAL A 37 6.66 -2.39 14.07
C VAL A 37 5.90 -1.85 15.29
N LYS A 38 6.62 -1.57 16.37
CA LYS A 38 6.03 -1.07 17.61
C LYS A 38 6.67 0.26 18.02
N PRO A 39 6.11 1.40 17.60
CA PRO A 39 6.57 2.71 18.05
C PRO A 39 6.22 2.93 19.52
N TYR A 40 7.20 3.38 20.31
CA TYR A 40 6.99 3.73 21.73
C TYR A 40 6.71 5.23 21.95
N GLY A 41 6.79 6.05 20.90
CA GLY A 41 6.47 7.47 20.92
C GLY A 41 6.02 7.96 19.55
N HIS A 42 5.64 9.23 19.46
CA HIS A 42 5.04 9.80 18.25
C HIS A 42 6.09 10.24 17.23
N GLY A 43 5.66 10.41 15.98
CA GLY A 43 6.48 11.02 14.91
C GLY A 43 7.45 10.06 14.22
N HIS A 44 7.54 8.81 14.68
CA HIS A 44 8.32 7.76 14.04
C HIS A 44 7.76 7.44 12.65
N SER A 45 8.64 7.01 11.75
CA SER A 45 8.28 6.66 10.36
C SER A 45 9.22 5.58 9.84
N LEU A 46 8.88 4.99 8.69
CA LEU A 46 9.72 4.03 7.99
C LEU A 46 10.64 4.73 7.00
N SER A 47 11.90 4.32 6.94
CA SER A 47 12.81 4.75 5.88
C SER A 47 13.80 3.66 5.48
N ASN A 48 14.11 3.50 4.19
CA ASN A 48 15.11 2.52 3.73
C ASN A 48 14.80 1.08 4.20
N LEU A 49 13.56 0.65 4.00
CA LEU A 49 13.10 -0.70 4.32
C LEU A 49 12.95 -1.50 3.02
N SER A 50 13.52 -2.69 2.96
CA SER A 50 13.32 -3.62 1.83
C SER A 50 12.86 -4.98 2.33
N VAL A 51 11.71 -5.43 1.87
CA VAL A 51 11.17 -6.79 2.10
C VAL A 51 10.96 -7.43 0.73
N ILE A 52 11.92 -8.22 0.27
CA ILE A 52 12.02 -8.63 -1.13
C ILE A 52 12.20 -10.15 -1.26
N GLY A 53 11.49 -10.79 -2.18
CA GLY A 53 11.76 -12.19 -2.55
C GLY A 53 11.39 -13.23 -1.47
N ASN A 54 10.64 -12.87 -0.43
CA ASN A 54 10.33 -13.79 0.66
C ASN A 54 9.10 -14.67 0.32
N ASN A 55 9.06 -15.86 0.89
CA ASN A 55 7.89 -16.75 0.84
C ASN A 55 7.18 -16.74 2.20
N PHE A 56 5.98 -16.17 2.28
CA PHE A 56 5.14 -16.19 3.47
C PHE A 56 4.05 -17.24 3.34
N LYS A 57 3.98 -18.17 4.31
CA LYS A 57 3.01 -19.27 4.30
C LYS A 57 2.41 -19.51 5.68
N THR A 58 1.09 -19.60 5.75
CA THR A 58 0.38 -20.07 6.94
C THR A 58 -0.27 -21.43 6.66
N ILE A 59 -0.20 -22.36 7.62
CA ILE A 59 -0.90 -23.65 7.55
C ILE A 59 -1.95 -23.76 8.65
N ASN A 60 -2.96 -24.61 8.46
CA ASN A 60 -4.04 -24.83 9.44
C ASN A 60 -4.72 -23.52 9.89
N GLY A 61 -4.97 -22.62 8.93
CA GLY A 61 -5.52 -21.29 9.19
C GLY A 61 -5.10 -20.30 8.11
N ASN A 62 -5.45 -19.03 8.33
CA ASN A 62 -5.11 -17.89 7.49
C ASN A 62 -4.80 -16.70 8.38
N ILE A 63 -3.85 -15.86 7.97
CA ILE A 63 -3.59 -14.57 8.61
C ILE A 63 -4.04 -13.42 7.72
N GLU A 64 -4.35 -12.28 8.31
CA GLU A 64 -4.84 -11.12 7.56
C GLU A 64 -3.75 -10.54 6.66
N ARG A 65 -2.56 -10.31 7.22
CA ARG A 65 -1.42 -9.72 6.50
C ARG A 65 -0.09 -10.04 7.20
N VAL A 66 1.01 -9.90 6.46
CA VAL A 66 2.35 -10.25 6.96
C VAL A 66 2.99 -9.18 7.83
N ASP A 67 2.49 -7.96 7.75
CA ASP A 67 3.04 -6.77 8.39
C ASP A 67 1.97 -6.00 9.18
N ARG A 68 2.33 -5.43 10.33
CA ARG A 68 1.43 -4.53 11.07
C ARG A 68 2.19 -3.52 11.92
N VAL A 69 1.48 -2.47 12.32
CA VAL A 69 1.91 -1.59 13.41
C VAL A 69 1.22 -2.04 14.69
N ASP A 70 1.99 -2.27 15.75
CA ASP A 70 1.45 -2.41 17.09
C ASP A 70 1.30 -1.01 17.70
N THR A 71 0.06 -0.55 17.76
CA THR A 71 -0.32 0.80 18.19
C THR A 71 -0.52 0.93 19.70
N THR A 72 -0.08 -0.05 20.51
CA THR A 72 -0.25 -0.04 21.97
C THR A 72 0.23 1.27 22.62
N TYR A 73 1.27 1.90 22.07
CA TYR A 73 1.84 3.15 22.61
C TYR A 73 1.76 4.33 21.65
N SER A 74 2.05 4.10 20.36
CA SER A 74 1.94 5.13 19.33
C SER A 74 1.88 4.48 17.95
N ASP A 75 1.56 5.29 16.95
CA ASP A 75 1.50 4.87 15.55
C ASP A 75 2.74 5.35 14.77
N LEU A 76 2.94 4.79 13.59
CA LEU A 76 3.83 5.36 12.59
C LEU A 76 3.20 6.60 11.96
N ASN A 77 4.02 7.44 11.35
CA ASN A 77 3.60 8.55 10.51
C ASN A 77 3.80 8.18 9.03
N PRO A 78 2.75 7.69 8.33
CA PRO A 78 2.86 7.27 6.92
C PRO A 78 3.19 8.41 5.96
N ALA A 79 2.88 9.67 6.35
CA ALA A 79 3.22 10.85 5.56
C ALA A 79 4.75 11.09 5.46
N ARG A 80 5.56 10.33 6.20
CA ARG A 80 7.02 10.41 6.22
C ARG A 80 7.73 9.15 5.74
N TYR A 81 7.00 8.14 5.25
CA TYR A 81 7.61 6.97 4.63
C TYR A 81 8.51 7.37 3.46
N SER A 82 9.67 6.74 3.35
CA SER A 82 10.66 7.01 2.30
C SER A 82 11.45 5.75 1.96
N ASN A 83 11.65 5.46 0.68
CA ASN A 83 12.41 4.30 0.22
C ASN A 83 11.96 2.99 0.90
N VAL A 84 10.67 2.69 0.79
CA VAL A 84 10.05 1.46 1.30
C VAL A 84 9.82 0.54 0.12
N ARG A 85 10.28 -0.70 0.19
CA ARG A 85 10.16 -1.69 -0.90
C ARG A 85 9.57 -2.97 -0.35
N PHE A 86 8.48 -3.43 -0.98
CA PHE A 86 7.79 -4.67 -0.66
C PHE A 86 7.48 -5.38 -1.98
N GLU A 87 8.45 -6.13 -2.49
CA GLU A 87 8.45 -6.57 -3.90
C GLU A 87 8.80 -8.04 -4.05
N GLY A 88 8.19 -8.72 -5.02
CA GLY A 88 8.54 -10.11 -5.35
C GLY A 88 8.31 -11.13 -4.23
N ASN A 89 7.48 -10.81 -3.24
CA ASN A 89 7.12 -11.74 -2.16
C ASN A 89 5.97 -12.65 -2.60
N ASN A 90 5.99 -13.89 -2.13
CA ASN A 90 4.91 -14.87 -2.35
C ASN A 90 4.07 -15.03 -1.08
N PHE A 91 2.75 -15.16 -1.24
CA PHE A 91 1.80 -15.23 -0.15
C PHE A 91 0.89 -16.45 -0.28
N LEU A 92 0.88 -17.34 0.73
CA LEU A 92 0.01 -18.51 0.83
C LEU A 92 -0.79 -18.50 2.14
N ASN A 93 -2.12 -18.47 2.05
CA ASN A 93 -3.04 -18.28 3.19
C ASN A 93 -2.77 -16.96 3.95
N ILE A 94 -2.65 -15.87 3.19
CA ILE A 94 -2.64 -14.48 3.66
C ILE A 94 -3.71 -13.71 2.88
N SER A 95 -4.60 -13.00 3.57
CA SER A 95 -5.74 -12.30 2.95
C SER A 95 -5.32 -11.08 2.13
N THR A 96 -4.55 -10.17 2.73
CA THR A 96 -4.06 -8.93 2.12
C THR A 96 -2.59 -9.11 1.77
N LYS A 97 -2.30 -9.06 0.46
CA LYS A 97 -0.93 -9.13 -0.06
C LYS A 97 -0.31 -7.76 0.02
N THR A 98 0.72 -7.64 0.85
CA THR A 98 1.40 -6.37 1.06
C THR A 98 2.40 -6.12 -0.05
N GLU A 99 2.24 -5.02 -0.78
CA GLU A 99 3.04 -4.69 -1.97
C GLU A 99 3.37 -3.19 -2.00
N ASN A 100 4.62 -2.86 -2.33
CA ASN A 100 5.04 -1.48 -2.62
C ASN A 100 6.24 -1.49 -3.58
N PRO A 101 6.10 -0.99 -4.81
CA PRO A 101 4.88 -0.43 -5.42
C PRO A 101 3.75 -1.46 -5.57
N LEU A 102 2.52 -1.05 -5.29
CA LEU A 102 1.31 -1.83 -5.52
C LEU A 102 0.84 -1.64 -6.96
N VAL A 103 0.56 -2.72 -7.67
CA VAL A 103 -0.11 -2.69 -8.98
C VAL A 103 -1.54 -3.19 -8.82
N THR A 104 -2.52 -2.33 -9.10
CA THR A 104 -3.94 -2.68 -9.00
C THR A 104 -4.73 -2.31 -10.25
N ASP A 105 -5.76 -3.10 -10.54
CA ASP A 105 -6.69 -2.85 -11.64
C ASP A 105 -7.95 -2.18 -11.14
N HIS A 106 -8.34 -1.08 -11.77
CA HIS A 106 -9.61 -0.41 -11.51
C HIS A 106 -10.53 -0.51 -12.71
N LEU A 107 -11.76 -0.99 -12.49
CA LEU A 107 -12.84 -0.96 -13.47
C LEU A 107 -13.86 0.11 -13.09
N GLN A 108 -13.97 1.13 -13.93
CA GLN A 108 -15.04 2.09 -13.87
C GLN A 108 -16.15 1.69 -14.85
N SER A 109 -17.25 1.13 -14.34
CA SER A 109 -18.37 0.69 -15.18
C SER A 109 -19.25 1.84 -15.70
N GLY A 110 -19.46 2.87 -14.87
CA GLY A 110 -20.28 4.04 -15.20
C GLY A 110 -19.43 5.26 -15.56
N ALA A 111 -19.81 6.00 -16.60
CA ALA A 111 -19.04 7.15 -17.06
C ALA A 111 -19.07 8.29 -16.03
N THR A 112 -17.92 8.58 -15.41
CA THR A 112 -17.73 9.69 -14.46
C THR A 112 -16.35 10.32 -14.69
N ALA A 113 -16.20 11.59 -14.35
CA ALA A 113 -14.93 12.30 -14.51
C ALA A 113 -13.93 11.99 -13.39
N ARG A 114 -14.41 11.51 -12.24
CA ARG A 114 -13.59 11.20 -11.06
C ARG A 114 -13.73 9.73 -10.71
N TRP A 115 -12.62 9.01 -10.71
CA TRP A 115 -12.56 7.59 -10.36
C TRP A 115 -11.78 7.44 -9.07
N SER A 116 -12.43 6.94 -8.01
CA SER A 116 -11.71 6.57 -6.79
C SER A 116 -11.11 5.17 -6.97
N VAL A 117 -9.80 5.06 -6.79
CA VAL A 117 -9.07 3.78 -6.85
C VAL A 117 -8.53 3.49 -5.46
N SER A 118 -9.04 2.41 -4.86
CA SER A 118 -8.61 1.93 -3.54
C SER A 118 -7.36 1.06 -3.66
N THR A 119 -6.49 1.13 -2.65
CA THR A 119 -5.38 0.17 -2.48
C THR A 119 -5.81 -1.06 -1.68
N ASP A 120 -7.04 -1.06 -1.14
CA ASP A 120 -7.60 -2.12 -0.27
C ASP A 120 -6.69 -2.50 0.90
N GLY A 121 -5.97 -1.50 1.44
CA GLY A 121 -5.03 -1.66 2.53
C GLY A 121 -3.76 -2.45 2.19
N ALA A 122 -3.50 -2.75 0.91
CA ALA A 122 -2.36 -3.54 0.45
C ALA A 122 -1.01 -2.81 0.57
N LEU A 123 -1.01 -1.50 0.82
CA LEU A 123 0.22 -0.77 1.10
C LEU A 123 0.82 -1.21 2.46
N PRO A 124 2.17 -1.24 2.59
CA PRO A 124 2.84 -1.63 3.82
C PRO A 124 2.45 -0.75 5.00
N PHE A 125 2.23 -1.39 6.15
CA PHE A 125 2.00 -0.81 7.46
C PHE A 125 0.90 0.26 7.47
N GLY A 126 -0.20 0.00 6.75
CA GLY A 126 -1.31 0.95 6.61
C GLY A 126 -0.90 2.25 5.90
N GLY A 127 0.06 2.17 4.98
CA GLY A 127 0.64 3.31 4.30
C GLY A 127 -0.39 4.14 3.51
N PHE A 128 -0.17 5.45 3.44
CA PHE A 128 -0.97 6.33 2.58
C PHE A 128 -0.59 6.13 1.10
N ALA A 129 -1.50 6.38 0.17
CA ALA A 129 -1.19 6.43 -1.25
C ALA A 129 -0.47 7.75 -1.59
N ARG A 130 0.87 7.72 -1.65
CA ARG A 130 1.73 8.91 -1.72
C ARG A 130 2.40 9.15 -3.05
N ASN A 131 2.43 8.17 -3.93
CA ASN A 131 2.96 8.33 -5.27
C ASN A 131 2.21 7.44 -6.26
N VAL A 132 2.16 7.87 -7.52
CA VAL A 132 1.65 7.08 -8.65
C VAL A 132 2.63 7.23 -9.80
N THR A 133 3.18 6.12 -10.25
CA THR A 133 4.22 6.10 -11.30
C THR A 133 3.68 5.65 -12.65
N ALA A 134 2.51 5.00 -12.68
CA ALA A 134 1.88 4.56 -13.92
C ALA A 134 0.35 4.54 -13.81
N VAL A 135 -0.31 5.00 -14.87
CA VAL A 135 -1.74 4.81 -15.15
C VAL A 135 -1.84 4.31 -16.59
N VAL A 136 -2.26 3.06 -16.77
CA VAL A 136 -2.29 2.41 -18.09
C VAL A 136 -3.70 1.94 -18.38
N ALA A 137 -4.31 2.46 -19.45
CA ALA A 137 -5.59 1.95 -19.93
C ALA A 137 -5.42 0.50 -20.43
N LYS A 138 -6.24 -0.43 -19.94
CA LYS A 138 -6.21 -1.84 -20.38
C LYS A 138 -7.06 -2.10 -21.62
N ASN A 139 -7.95 -1.16 -21.95
CA ASN A 139 -8.80 -1.13 -23.15
C ASN A 139 -9.09 0.34 -23.49
N ALA A 140 -9.74 0.58 -24.64
CA ALA A 140 -10.24 1.92 -24.97
C ALA A 140 -11.12 2.47 -23.84
N LEU A 141 -10.75 3.62 -23.29
CA LEU A 141 -11.61 4.38 -22.39
C LEU A 141 -12.68 5.07 -23.22
N THR A 142 -13.91 5.14 -22.72
CA THR A 142 -15.03 5.70 -23.49
C THR A 142 -15.93 6.59 -22.67
N THR A 143 -16.65 7.50 -23.32
CA THR A 143 -17.76 8.24 -22.71
C THR A 143 -19.00 7.34 -22.57
N SER A 144 -20.09 7.86 -21.99
CA SER A 144 -21.38 7.15 -21.95
C SER A 144 -21.87 6.72 -23.33
N ASN A 145 -21.59 7.53 -24.36
CA ASN A 145 -22.04 7.35 -25.74
C ASN A 145 -21.09 6.45 -26.57
N GLY A 146 -20.03 5.93 -25.96
CA GLY A 146 -19.07 5.03 -26.64
C GLY A 146 -17.98 5.75 -27.42
N THR A 147 -17.91 7.08 -27.40
CA THR A 147 -16.79 7.83 -27.98
C THR A 147 -15.51 7.52 -27.21
N THR A 148 -14.43 7.21 -27.91
CA THR A 148 -13.12 6.94 -27.28
C THR A 148 -12.55 8.21 -26.64
N VAL A 149 -11.98 8.05 -25.45
CA VAL A 149 -11.28 9.09 -24.67
C VAL A 149 -9.80 8.74 -24.65
N CYS A 150 -8.97 9.69 -25.10
CA CYS A 150 -7.51 9.54 -25.11
C CYS A 150 -6.82 10.49 -24.11
N ASP A 151 -7.60 11.27 -23.36
CA ASP A 151 -7.07 12.22 -22.38
C ASP A 151 -6.45 11.49 -21.18
N MET A 152 -5.25 11.91 -20.78
CA MET A 152 -4.59 11.42 -19.58
C MET A 152 -5.18 12.11 -18.34
N PRO A 153 -5.63 11.37 -17.31
CA PRO A 153 -6.10 11.99 -16.08
C PRO A 153 -4.93 12.51 -15.25
N PHE A 154 -5.17 13.56 -14.46
CA PHE A 154 -4.27 13.88 -13.35
C PHE A 154 -4.67 13.06 -12.11
N VAL A 155 -3.70 12.86 -11.21
CA VAL A 155 -3.88 12.03 -10.02
C VAL A 155 -4.03 12.91 -8.76
N GLY A 156 -5.11 12.71 -8.02
CA GLY A 156 -5.25 13.16 -6.64
C GLY A 156 -4.78 12.07 -5.68
N LEU A 157 -3.80 12.36 -4.83
CA LEU A 157 -3.26 11.42 -3.86
C LEU A 157 -3.98 11.51 -2.50
N GLN A 158 -3.73 10.53 -1.62
CA GLN A 158 -4.15 10.53 -0.22
C GLN A 158 -5.66 10.78 -0.02
N LYS A 159 -6.50 10.09 -0.79
CA LYS A 159 -7.96 10.16 -0.72
C LYS A 159 -8.54 9.07 0.17
N GLY A 160 -9.82 9.20 0.50
CA GLY A 160 -10.49 8.34 1.48
C GLY A 160 -10.11 8.69 2.92
N GLN A 161 -10.81 8.10 3.88
CA GLN A 161 -10.57 8.37 5.31
C GLN A 161 -9.18 7.91 5.76
N GLN A 162 -8.70 6.78 5.23
CA GLN A 162 -7.38 6.21 5.55
C GLN A 162 -6.25 6.76 4.68
N LYS A 163 -6.55 7.67 3.75
CA LYS A 163 -5.59 8.25 2.79
C LYS A 163 -4.89 7.19 1.92
N ASP A 164 -5.51 6.03 1.76
CA ASP A 164 -5.03 4.86 1.03
C ASP A 164 -5.68 4.71 -0.35
N GLN A 165 -6.35 5.76 -0.83
CA GLN A 165 -6.98 5.82 -2.14
C GLN A 165 -6.32 6.92 -2.98
N ILE A 166 -6.41 6.77 -4.29
CA ILE A 166 -6.13 7.85 -5.25
C ILE A 166 -7.42 8.22 -5.99
N GLU A 167 -7.41 9.37 -6.64
CA GLU A 167 -8.47 9.79 -7.55
C GLU A 167 -7.89 10.09 -8.93
N LEU A 168 -8.37 9.38 -9.95
CA LEU A 168 -8.07 9.73 -11.34
C LEU A 168 -9.10 10.76 -11.81
N ASN A 169 -8.60 11.92 -12.24
CA ASN A 169 -9.42 13.05 -12.65
C ASN A 169 -9.31 13.27 -14.16
N PHE A 170 -10.36 12.86 -14.87
CA PHE A 170 -10.52 13.05 -16.31
C PHE A 170 -11.20 14.39 -16.64
N PRO A 171 -10.93 14.98 -17.81
CA PRO A 171 -11.61 16.21 -18.25
C PRO A 171 -13.08 15.98 -18.63
N THR A 172 -13.46 14.73 -18.95
CA THR A 172 -14.83 14.35 -19.33
C THR A 172 -15.27 13.07 -18.61
N ALA A 173 -16.58 12.85 -18.57
CA ALA A 173 -17.15 11.63 -17.98
C ALA A 173 -16.69 10.39 -18.77
N THR A 174 -15.85 9.57 -18.13
CA THR A 174 -15.15 8.45 -18.74
C THR A 174 -15.46 7.16 -18.00
N LYS A 175 -15.53 6.03 -18.72
CA LYS A 175 -15.61 4.66 -18.19
C LYS A 175 -14.57 3.77 -18.87
N GLY A 176 -14.25 2.65 -18.23
CA GLY A 176 -13.29 1.67 -18.75
C GLY A 176 -12.45 1.05 -17.66
N LYS A 177 -11.34 0.43 -18.04
CA LYS A 177 -10.45 -0.28 -17.12
C LYS A 177 -9.03 0.27 -17.22
N VAL A 178 -8.41 0.54 -16.09
CA VAL A 178 -7.01 0.97 -15.97
C VAL A 178 -6.24 0.05 -15.03
N SER A 179 -4.94 -0.07 -15.25
CA SER A 179 -3.97 -0.55 -14.27
C SER A 179 -3.23 0.65 -13.70
N VAL A 180 -3.04 0.68 -12.38
CA VAL A 180 -2.37 1.78 -11.69
C VAL A 180 -1.25 1.22 -10.81
N THR A 181 -0.10 1.89 -10.82
CA THR A 181 1.01 1.61 -9.89
C THR A 181 1.07 2.70 -8.83
N ILE A 182 0.82 2.32 -7.58
CA ILE A 182 0.71 3.20 -6.42
C ILE A 182 1.83 2.88 -5.43
N SER A 183 2.38 3.89 -4.75
CA SER A 183 3.39 3.66 -3.69
C SER A 183 3.10 4.45 -2.43
N CYS A 184 3.55 3.93 -1.29
CA CYS A 184 3.37 4.55 0.04
C CYS A 184 4.46 5.54 0.43
N ASP A 185 5.47 5.67 -0.41
CA ASP A 185 6.63 6.53 -0.24
C ASP A 185 6.79 7.49 -1.42
N ALA A 186 7.61 8.52 -1.21
CA ALA A 186 7.99 9.50 -2.22
C ALA A 186 9.37 9.15 -2.80
#